data_AF-A0A4Q2XNP6-F1
#
_entry.id   AF-A0A4Q2XNP6-F1
#
_cell.length_a   1.000
_cell.length_b   1.000
_cell.length_c   1.000
_cell.angle_alpha   90.00
_cell.angle_beta   90.00
_cell.angle_gamma   90.00
#
_symmetry.space_group_name_H-M   'P 1'
#
loop_
_entity.id
_entity.type
_entity.pdbx_description
1 polymer ?
#
loop_
_entity_poly.entity_id
_entity_poly.type
_entity_poly.pdbx_seq_one_letter_code
_entity_poly.pdbx_strand_id
1 'polypeptide(L)'
;MRLLSLHLRNYRLHKELSLDFDPARNLIGGPNESGKSTLAEAIHRALFLRAKTGGALREEMRSSRHQGDPEVTLVFEAAGTRWTLEKRFAGSTKGSTLLTDAGGTAHKDDEADVKLADLHQCDTGGGRVNANQLSGFWSHLWVWQGSAGSDPARQAGEHKDTLVQRLQQDGLASVIQSPADLRARERINEAYYE
;
A
#
# COMPACT_ATOMS: atom_id res chain seq x y z
N MET A 1 -9.48 -5.29 1.16
CA MET A 1 -8.55 -5.49 2.30
C MET A 1 -8.80 -4.38 3.32
N ARG A 2 -8.67 -4.66 4.63
CA ARG A 2 -8.90 -3.68 5.71
C ARG A 2 -7.76 -3.73 6.73
N LEU A 3 -7.09 -2.61 6.99
CA LEU A 3 -6.01 -2.55 7.97
C LEU A 3 -6.58 -2.56 9.40
N LEU A 4 -5.93 -3.27 10.32
CA LEU A 4 -6.33 -3.39 11.72
C LEU A 4 -5.32 -2.72 12.65
N SER A 5 -4.03 -3.04 12.51
CA SER A 5 -2.98 -2.40 13.31
C SER A 5 -1.64 -2.42 12.58
N LEU A 6 -0.77 -1.48 12.97
CA LEU A 6 0.59 -1.35 12.46
C LEU A 6 1.56 -1.26 13.64
N HIS A 7 2.66 -1.99 13.53
CA HIS A 7 3.82 -1.84 14.40
C HIS A 7 5.08 -1.66 13.54
N LEU A 8 5.83 -0.59 13.78
CA LEU A 8 7.08 -0.25 13.09
C LEU A 8 8.23 -0.29 14.08
N ARG A 9 9.38 -0.81 13.65
CA ARG A 9 10.64 -0.70 14.39
C ARG A 9 11.79 -0.31 13.48
N ASN A 10 12.67 0.58 13.96
CA ASN A 10 13.88 1.04 13.27
C ASN A 10 13.64 1.54 11.83
N TYR A 11 12.49 2.16 11.58
CA TYR A 11 12.07 2.59 10.24
C TYR A 11 12.17 4.11 10.11
N ARG A 12 13.16 4.60 9.35
CA ARG A 12 13.47 6.04 9.20
C ARG A 12 13.48 6.79 10.54
N LEU A 13 12.51 7.68 10.79
CA LEU A 13 12.39 8.48 12.03
C LEU A 13 11.82 7.68 13.21
N HIS A 14 11.14 6.56 12.96
CA HIS A 14 10.44 5.81 13.99
C HIS A 14 11.36 4.72 14.56
N LYS A 15 11.81 4.90 15.82
CA LYS A 15 12.46 3.82 16.57
C LYS A 15 11.49 2.68 16.81
N GLU A 16 10.30 3.02 17.30
CA GLU A 16 9.20 2.12 17.58
C GLU A 16 7.90 2.92 17.51
N LEU A 17 6.90 2.41 16.79
CA LEU A 17 5.59 3.03 16.67
C LEU A 17 4.53 1.94 16.55
N SER A 18 3.51 2.00 17.41
CA SER A 18 2.33 1.13 17.34
C SER A 18 1.08 1.98 17.19
N LEU A 19 0.14 1.55 16.34
CA LEU A 19 -1.17 2.16 16.22
C LEU A 19 -2.22 1.15 15.76
N ASP A 20 -3.45 1.37 16.18
CA ASP A 20 -4.63 0.66 15.73
C ASP A 20 -5.40 1.54 14.75
N PHE A 21 -5.91 0.94 13.68
CA PHE A 21 -6.71 1.63 12.69
C PHE A 21 -8.19 1.55 13.04
N ASP A 22 -8.88 2.69 12.93
CA ASP A 22 -10.32 2.75 12.98
C ASP A 22 -10.93 2.06 11.74
N PRO A 23 -12.02 1.27 11.89
CA PRO A 23 -12.63 0.55 10.77
C PRO A 23 -13.28 1.46 9.72
N ALA A 24 -13.65 2.70 10.07
CA ALA A 24 -14.35 3.62 9.18
C ALA A 24 -13.41 4.63 8.52
N ARG A 25 -12.66 5.43 9.31
CA ARG A 25 -11.79 6.47 8.74
C ARG A 25 -10.62 6.82 9.67
N ASN A 26 -9.44 6.92 9.07
CA ASN A 26 -8.22 7.30 9.76
C ASN A 26 -7.67 8.61 9.18
N LEU A 27 -7.35 9.58 10.05
CA LEU A 27 -6.65 10.82 9.68
C LEU A 27 -5.33 10.90 10.45
N ILE A 28 -4.22 10.93 9.71
CA ILE A 28 -2.88 11.05 10.29
C ILE A 28 -2.42 12.50 10.13
N GLY A 29 -2.55 13.28 11.20
CA GLY A 29 -2.16 14.69 11.27
C GLY A 29 -0.83 14.90 12.00
N GLY A 30 -0.13 15.99 11.68
CA GLY A 30 1.11 16.38 12.36
C GLY A 30 1.98 17.34 11.54
N PRO A 31 3.00 17.99 12.17
CA PRO A 31 3.91 18.92 11.49
C PRO A 31 4.66 18.29 10.30
N ASN A 32 5.21 19.11 9.42
CA ASN A 32 6.11 18.60 8.38
C ASN A 32 7.26 17.79 9.02
N GLU A 33 7.71 16.76 8.29
CA GLU A 33 8.80 15.88 8.74
C GLU A 33 8.51 15.05 9.99
N SER A 34 7.28 15.07 10.52
CA SER A 34 6.88 14.27 11.69
C SER A 34 6.75 12.77 11.42
N GLY A 35 7.13 12.28 10.24
CA GLY A 35 7.07 10.85 9.89
C GLY A 35 5.71 10.35 9.38
N LYS A 36 4.79 11.22 8.98
CA LYS A 36 3.49 10.82 8.38
C LYS A 36 3.67 10.04 7.07
N SER A 37 4.42 10.62 6.14
CA SER A 37 4.71 9.97 4.85
C SER A 37 5.54 8.71 5.03
N THR A 38 6.38 8.65 6.08
CA THR A 38 7.11 7.44 6.49
C THR A 38 6.17 6.30 6.86
N LEU A 39 5.12 6.59 7.63
CA LEU A 39 4.13 5.57 8.02
C LEU A 39 3.40 5.02 6.80
N ALA A 40 2.91 5.91 5.93
CA ALA A 40 2.23 5.52 4.70
C ALA A 40 3.16 4.68 3.80
N GLU A 41 4.40 5.12 3.61
CA GLU A 41 5.42 4.35 2.88
C GLU A 41 5.71 2.98 3.51
N ALA A 42 5.81 2.89 4.84
CA ALA A 42 6.10 1.63 5.52
C ALA A 42 5.00 0.59 5.29
N ILE A 43 3.72 0.99 5.37
CA ILE A 43 2.58 0.14 5.03
C ILE A 43 2.68 -0.30 3.57
N HIS A 44 2.89 0.64 2.66
CA HIS A 44 2.98 0.35 1.23
C HIS A 44 4.10 -0.63 0.91
N ARG A 45 5.31 -0.42 1.45
CA ARG A 45 6.44 -1.33 1.26
C ARG A 45 6.19 -2.68 1.93
N ALA A 46 5.53 -2.74 3.09
CA ALA A 46 5.19 -4.03 3.70
C ALA A 46 4.28 -4.86 2.78
N LEU A 47 3.25 -4.25 2.20
CA LEU A 47 2.27 -4.94 1.36
C LEU A 47 2.83 -5.40 0.01
N PHE A 48 3.80 -4.67 -0.57
CA PHE A 48 4.18 -4.86 -1.97
C PHE A 48 5.67 -5.13 -2.22
N LEU A 49 6.56 -4.74 -1.31
CA LEU A 49 7.99 -4.94 -1.47
C LEU A 49 8.45 -6.22 -0.76
N ARG A 50 9.18 -7.08 -1.46
CA ARG A 50 9.79 -8.28 -0.85
C ARG A 50 10.82 -7.89 0.21
N ALA A 51 10.85 -8.60 1.33
CA ALA A 51 11.75 -8.27 2.44
C ALA A 51 13.23 -8.49 2.10
N LYS A 52 13.53 -9.47 1.24
CA LYS A 52 14.86 -9.77 0.68
C LYS A 52 15.28 -8.79 -0.43
N THR A 53 14.87 -7.53 -0.32
CA THR A 53 15.33 -6.45 -1.20
C THR A 53 16.63 -5.86 -0.66
N GLY A 54 17.68 -5.82 -1.47
CA GLY A 54 18.95 -5.17 -1.15
C GLY A 54 19.13 -3.82 -1.85
N GLY A 55 20.27 -3.16 -1.60
CA GLY A 55 20.67 -1.94 -2.31
C GLY A 55 19.94 -0.68 -1.84
N ALA A 56 19.71 0.25 -2.77
CA ALA A 56 19.20 1.60 -2.49
C ALA A 56 17.86 1.60 -1.73
N LEU A 57 16.93 0.69 -2.09
CA LEU A 57 15.62 0.59 -1.45
C LEU A 57 15.70 0.27 0.04
N ARG A 58 16.68 -0.56 0.45
CA ARG A 58 16.92 -0.85 1.87
C ARG A 58 17.44 0.39 2.58
N GLU A 59 18.42 1.07 2.00
CA GLU A 59 19.01 2.27 2.60
C GLU A 59 18.00 3.40 2.78
N GLU A 60 17.02 3.52 1.89
CA GLU A 60 15.91 4.47 2.04
C GLU A 60 15.02 4.20 3.26
N MET A 61 14.89 2.95 3.70
CA MET A 61 14.08 2.56 4.87
C MET A 61 14.86 2.64 6.17
N ARG A 62 16.20 2.50 6.08
CA ARG A 62 17.08 2.41 7.24
C ARG A 62 17.02 3.70 8.05
N SER A 63 16.90 3.56 9.36
CA SER A 63 17.03 4.71 10.26
C SER A 63 18.47 5.21 10.26
N SER A 64 18.65 6.52 10.13
CA SER A 64 19.93 7.19 10.40
C SER A 64 20.15 7.47 11.90
N ARG A 65 19.10 7.30 12.72
CA ARG A 65 19.08 7.66 14.15
C ARG A 65 19.08 6.46 15.08
N HIS A 66 18.67 5.29 14.59
CA HIS A 66 18.47 4.10 15.41
C HIS A 66 19.19 2.91 14.77
N GLN A 67 19.80 2.07 15.62
CA GLN A 67 20.45 0.84 15.17
C GLN A 67 19.41 -0.27 15.00
N GLY A 68 19.50 -1.00 13.88
CA GLY A 68 18.60 -2.11 13.58
C GLY A 68 18.21 -2.11 12.11
N ASP A 69 17.66 -3.25 11.66
CA ASP A 69 17.04 -3.33 10.34
C ASP A 69 15.58 -2.85 10.46
N PRO A 70 15.01 -2.22 9.41
CA PRO A 70 13.61 -1.82 9.42
C PRO A 70 12.69 -3.03 9.52
N GLU A 71 11.74 -2.97 10.46
CA GLU A 71 10.74 -4.00 10.69
C GLU A 71 9.35 -3.39 10.60
N VAL A 72 8.44 -4.09 9.93
CA VAL A 72 7.03 -3.73 9.80
C VAL A 72 6.18 -4.94 10.10
N THR A 73 5.33 -4.84 11.12
CA THR A 73 4.27 -5.79 11.40
C THR A 73 2.94 -5.12 11.11
N LEU A 74 2.17 -5.71 10.19
CA LEU A 74 0.88 -5.20 9.76
C LEU A 74 -0.18 -6.28 9.97
N VAL A 75 -1.22 -5.95 10.72
CA VAL A 75 -2.39 -6.81 10.87
C VAL A 75 -3.50 -6.26 9.99
N PHE A 76 -4.12 -7.11 9.18
CA PHE A 76 -5.20 -6.73 8.27
C PHE A 76 -6.20 -7.87 8.07
N GLU A 77 -7.35 -7.54 7.49
CA GLU A 77 -8.33 -8.50 7.01
C GLU A 77 -8.37 -8.55 5.47
N ALA A 78 -8.37 -9.76 4.94
CA ALA A 78 -8.51 -10.03 3.52
C ALA A 78 -9.23 -11.37 3.31
N ALA A 79 -10.14 -11.41 2.33
CA ALA A 79 -10.97 -12.58 2.03
C ALA A 79 -11.71 -13.14 3.27
N GLY A 80 -12.18 -12.28 4.17
CA GLY A 80 -12.90 -12.67 5.39
C GLY A 80 -12.03 -13.21 6.52
N THR A 81 -10.71 -13.26 6.34
CA THR A 81 -9.76 -13.80 7.33
C THR A 81 -8.82 -12.71 7.83
N ARG A 82 -8.47 -12.76 9.12
CA ARG A 82 -7.43 -11.93 9.73
C ARG A 82 -6.04 -12.50 9.41
N TRP A 83 -5.14 -11.62 9.04
CA TRP A 83 -3.76 -11.93 8.69
C TRP A 83 -2.80 -11.06 9.49
N THR A 84 -1.66 -11.63 9.86
CA THR A 84 -0.52 -10.93 10.44
C THR A 84 0.66 -11.05 9.47
N LEU A 85 1.12 -9.92 8.94
CA LEU A 85 2.28 -9.82 8.08
C LEU A 85 3.44 -9.20 8.84
N GLU A 86 4.57 -9.89 8.88
CA GLU A 86 5.82 -9.42 9.48
C GLU A 86 6.90 -9.38 8.41
N LYS A 87 7.48 -8.19 8.18
CA LYS A 87 8.62 -8.00 7.27
C LYS A 87 9.79 -7.38 7.97
N ARG A 88 10.96 -7.99 7.80
CA ARG A 88 12.25 -7.44 8.21
C ARG A 88 13.12 -7.17 7.00
N PHE A 89 13.47 -5.92 6.77
CA PHE A 89 14.25 -5.47 5.60
C PHE A 89 15.76 -5.48 5.87
N ALA A 90 16.32 -6.68 6.10
CA ALA A 90 17.72 -6.89 6.45
C ALA A 90 18.63 -7.26 5.25
N GLY A 91 18.26 -6.82 4.05
CA GLY A 91 19.00 -7.12 2.81
C GLY A 91 18.66 -8.48 2.21
N SER A 92 19.31 -8.82 1.10
CA SER A 92 18.95 -10.00 0.29
C SER A 92 19.09 -11.34 1.02
N THR A 93 20.02 -11.44 1.96
CA THR A 93 20.32 -12.71 2.65
C THR A 93 19.61 -12.86 3.99
N LYS A 94 19.37 -11.75 4.70
CA LYS A 94 18.82 -11.77 6.07
C LYS A 94 17.41 -11.21 6.16
N GLY A 95 16.89 -10.61 5.10
CA GLY A 95 15.51 -10.15 5.05
C GLY A 95 14.55 -11.33 5.14
N SER A 96 13.42 -11.12 5.81
CA SER A 96 12.43 -12.16 6.03
C SER A 96 11.01 -11.64 5.91
N THR A 97 10.13 -12.45 5.31
CA THR A 97 8.68 -12.23 5.30
C THR A 97 8.01 -13.39 6.04
N LEU A 98 7.08 -13.11 6.95
CA LEU A 98 6.22 -14.09 7.58
C LEU A 98 4.78 -13.62 7.44
N LEU A 99 3.91 -14.47 6.90
CA LEU A 99 2.48 -14.20 6.78
C LEU A 99 1.71 -15.31 7.50
N THR A 100 0.96 -14.93 8.53
CA THR A 100 0.23 -15.88 9.38
C THR A 100 -1.27 -15.61 9.31
N ASP A 101 -2.08 -16.65 9.08
CA ASP A 101 -3.54 -16.53 9.12
C ASP A 101 -4.09 -16.61 10.55
N ALA A 102 -5.39 -16.40 10.71
CA ALA A 102 -6.08 -16.49 12.00
C ALA A 102 -6.04 -17.90 12.64
N GLY A 103 -5.81 -18.94 11.84
CA GLY A 103 -5.67 -20.33 12.29
C GLY A 103 -4.25 -20.72 12.70
N GLY A 104 -3.27 -19.83 12.52
CA GLY A 104 -1.86 -20.06 12.82
C GLY A 104 -1.05 -20.68 11.68
N THR A 105 -1.64 -20.84 10.49
CA THR A 105 -0.90 -21.27 9.30
C THR A 105 0.08 -20.16 8.91
N ALA A 106 1.37 -20.49 8.89
CA ALA A 106 2.45 -19.56 8.60
C ALA A 106 3.10 -19.85 7.25
N HIS A 107 3.06 -18.87 6.35
CA HIS A 107 3.80 -18.86 5.10
C HIS A 107 5.09 -18.04 5.27
N LYS A 108 6.21 -18.48 4.70
CA LYS A 108 7.52 -17.83 4.87
C LYS A 108 8.13 -17.37 3.54
N ASP A 109 8.77 -16.21 3.59
CA ASP A 109 9.53 -15.59 2.50
C ASP A 109 8.76 -15.60 1.16
N ASP A 110 9.22 -16.40 0.20
CA ASP A 110 8.67 -16.49 -1.14
C ASP A 110 7.22 -16.99 -1.13
N GLU A 111 6.90 -17.97 -0.28
CA GLU A 111 5.54 -18.46 -0.11
C GLU A 111 4.62 -17.38 0.46
N ALA A 112 5.14 -16.59 1.41
CA ALA A 112 4.41 -15.48 2.01
C ALA A 112 4.15 -14.37 1.00
N ASP A 113 5.14 -14.01 0.19
CA ASP A 113 5.01 -12.97 -0.84
C ASP A 113 4.02 -13.41 -1.95
N VAL A 114 4.04 -14.69 -2.36
CA VAL A 114 3.05 -15.25 -3.32
C VAL A 114 1.65 -15.20 -2.73
N LYS A 115 1.47 -15.70 -1.50
CA LYS A 115 0.17 -15.69 -0.83
C LYS A 115 -0.35 -14.27 -0.63
N LEU A 116 0.52 -13.33 -0.30
CA LEU A 116 0.18 -11.92 -0.14
C LEU A 116 -0.29 -11.31 -1.47
N ALA A 117 0.36 -11.64 -2.59
CA ALA A 117 -0.07 -11.23 -3.92
C ALA A 117 -1.48 -11.78 -4.27
N ASP A 118 -1.75 -13.05 -3.95
CA ASP A 118 -3.08 -13.65 -4.14
C ASP A 118 -4.15 -12.92 -3.30
N LEU A 119 -3.83 -12.55 -2.06
CA LEU A 119 -4.75 -11.81 -1.17
C LEU A 119 -5.04 -10.39 -1.67
N HIS A 120 -4.13 -9.78 -2.43
CA HIS A 120 -4.36 -8.51 -3.09
C HIS A 120 -5.31 -8.64 -4.29
N GLN A 121 -5.62 -9.87 -4.71
CA GLN A 121 -6.35 -10.18 -5.95
C GLN A 121 -5.73 -9.44 -7.15
N CYS A 122 -4.42 -9.22 -7.12
CA CYS A 122 -3.73 -8.64 -8.26
C CYS A 122 -3.41 -9.79 -9.22
N ASP A 123 -3.80 -9.67 -10.49
CA ASP A 123 -3.22 -10.48 -11.57
C ASP A 123 -1.77 -10.01 -11.80
N THR A 124 -0.91 -10.15 -10.80
CA THR A 124 0.53 -10.15 -11.03
C THR A 124 0.85 -11.53 -11.55
N GLY A 125 0.87 -11.71 -12.87
CA GLY A 125 1.29 -12.96 -13.51
C GLY A 125 2.70 -13.36 -13.07
N GLY A 126 2.82 -14.06 -11.93
CA GLY A 126 4.01 -14.68 -11.34
C GLY A 126 5.29 -13.83 -11.22
N GLY A 127 5.23 -12.54 -11.57
CA GLY A 127 6.38 -11.72 -11.88
C GLY A 127 6.96 -10.99 -10.68
N ARG A 128 8.29 -10.91 -10.63
CA ARG A 128 9.09 -10.19 -9.64
C ARG A 128 8.73 -8.70 -9.67
N VAL A 129 7.99 -8.22 -8.67
CA VAL A 129 7.60 -6.80 -8.56
C VAL A 129 8.82 -5.92 -8.24
N ASN A 130 9.18 -5.03 -9.16
CA ASN A 130 10.23 -4.02 -8.99
C ASN A 130 9.68 -2.72 -8.38
N ALA A 131 10.56 -1.88 -7.80
CA ALA A 131 10.15 -0.64 -7.14
C ALA A 131 9.37 0.35 -8.04
N ASN A 132 9.67 0.39 -9.34
CA ASN A 132 8.92 1.21 -10.30
C ASN A 132 7.53 0.64 -10.64
N GLN A 133 7.26 -0.63 -10.33
CA GLN A 133 5.94 -1.26 -10.47
C GLN A 133 5.10 -1.08 -9.20
N LEU A 134 5.73 -0.76 -8.05
CA LEU A 134 5.03 -0.55 -6.77
C LEU A 134 4.00 0.57 -6.85
N SER A 135 4.30 1.66 -7.56
CA SER A 135 3.37 2.79 -7.78
C SER A 135 2.25 2.48 -8.76
N GLY A 136 2.33 1.35 -9.48
CA GLY A 136 1.32 0.89 -10.44
C GLY A 136 0.24 0.01 -9.82
N PHE A 137 0.38 -0.41 -8.55
CA PHE A 137 -0.63 -1.21 -7.86
C PHE A 137 -1.73 -0.31 -7.31
N TRP A 138 -2.78 -0.15 -8.12
CA TRP A 138 -4.00 0.57 -7.76
C TRP A 138 -5.01 -0.29 -6.98
N SER A 139 -4.65 -1.52 -6.59
CA SER A 139 -5.55 -2.42 -5.85
C SER A 139 -6.03 -1.85 -4.51
N HIS A 140 -5.30 -0.87 -3.95
CA HIS A 140 -5.69 -0.13 -2.75
C HIS A 140 -5.90 1.38 -2.99
N LEU A 141 -6.06 1.83 -4.25
CA LEU A 141 -6.30 3.23 -4.64
C LEU A 141 -5.32 4.22 -3.96
N TRP A 142 -4.03 3.93 -4.03
CA TRP A 142 -3.02 4.71 -3.34
C TRP A 142 -2.66 5.99 -4.12
N VAL A 143 -2.88 7.16 -3.52
CA VAL A 143 -2.51 8.46 -4.09
C VAL A 143 -1.45 9.12 -3.21
N TRP A 144 -0.29 9.42 -3.79
CA TRP A 144 0.82 10.05 -3.08
C TRP A 144 0.67 11.57 -3.00
N GLN A 145 1.35 12.16 -2.03
CA GLN A 145 1.39 13.61 -1.90
C GLN A 145 1.94 14.24 -3.19
N GLY A 146 1.23 15.23 -3.72
CA GLY A 146 1.60 15.92 -4.95
C GLY A 146 1.21 15.18 -6.24
N SER A 147 0.73 13.93 -6.16
CA SER A 147 0.30 13.18 -7.35
C SER A 147 -1.21 13.25 -7.61
N ALA A 148 -1.98 13.93 -6.76
CA ALA A 148 -3.46 13.97 -6.87
C ALA A 148 -3.97 14.62 -8.17
N GLY A 149 -3.19 15.52 -8.77
CA GLY A 149 -3.51 16.13 -10.07
C GLY A 149 -2.99 15.35 -11.28
N SER A 150 -2.29 14.24 -11.07
CA SER A 150 -1.78 13.41 -12.16
C SER A 150 -2.89 12.53 -12.71
N ASP A 151 -2.92 12.34 -14.03
CA ASP A 151 -3.88 11.43 -14.68
C ASP A 151 -3.65 9.98 -14.18
N PRO A 152 -4.58 9.42 -13.39
CA PRO A 152 -4.43 8.09 -12.82
C PRO A 152 -4.46 7.00 -13.90
N ALA A 153 -5.08 7.25 -15.06
CA ALA A 153 -5.18 6.26 -16.13
C ALA A 153 -3.82 5.94 -16.76
N ARG A 154 -2.87 6.90 -16.76
CA ARG A 154 -1.51 6.67 -17.23
C ARG A 154 -0.67 5.83 -16.28
N GLN A 155 -0.97 5.89 -14.98
CA GLN A 155 -0.24 5.17 -13.92
C GLN A 155 -0.86 3.80 -13.62
N ALA A 156 -2.17 3.65 -13.81
CA ALA A 156 -2.89 2.40 -13.56
C ALA A 156 -2.56 1.29 -14.58
N GLY A 157 -2.01 1.65 -15.75
CA GLY A 157 -1.54 0.70 -16.76
C GLY A 157 -2.52 -0.45 -17.01
N GLU A 158 -2.02 -1.69 -16.91
CA GLU A 158 -2.76 -2.95 -17.10
C GLU A 158 -3.87 -3.19 -16.04
N HIS A 159 -3.84 -2.50 -14.91
CA HIS A 159 -4.80 -2.68 -13.81
C HIS A 159 -6.02 -1.74 -13.90
N LYS A 160 -6.03 -0.84 -14.88
CA LYS A 160 -7.12 0.13 -15.09
C LYS A 160 -8.46 -0.56 -15.32
N ASP A 161 -8.50 -1.55 -16.20
CA ASP A 161 -9.75 -2.21 -16.59
C ASP A 161 -10.30 -3.05 -15.42
N THR A 162 -9.44 -3.77 -14.71
CA THR A 162 -9.80 -4.48 -13.48
C THR A 162 -10.30 -3.53 -12.39
N LEU A 163 -9.69 -2.36 -12.24
CA LEU A 163 -10.13 -1.34 -11.28
C LEU A 163 -11.52 -0.79 -11.65
N VAL A 164 -11.72 -0.43 -12.92
CA VAL A 164 -13.01 0.05 -13.42
C VAL A 164 -14.09 -1.01 -13.24
N GLN A 165 -13.79 -2.27 -13.55
CA GLN A 165 -14.71 -3.39 -13.40
C GLN A 165 -15.09 -3.62 -11.92
N ARG A 166 -14.14 -3.53 -10.99
CA ARG A 166 -14.43 -3.62 -9.54
C ARG A 166 -15.28 -2.46 -9.05
N LEU A 167 -14.95 -1.22 -9.44
CA LEU A 167 -15.76 -0.05 -9.12
C LEU A 167 -17.20 -0.19 -9.65
N GLN A 168 -17.37 -0.79 -10.83
CA GLN A 168 -18.69 -1.07 -11.37
C GLN A 168 -19.44 -2.16 -10.60
N GLN A 169 -18.75 -3.24 -10.21
CA GLN A 169 -19.33 -4.37 -9.46
C GLN A 169 -19.73 -4.00 -8.03
N ASP A 170 -18.95 -3.17 -7.34
CA ASP A 170 -19.23 -2.73 -5.96
C ASP A 170 -20.29 -1.60 -5.88
N GLY A 171 -21.02 -1.35 -6.97
CA GLY A 171 -22.15 -0.41 -7.00
C GLY A 171 -21.77 1.08 -7.18
N LEU A 172 -20.47 1.39 -7.32
CA LEU A 172 -19.99 2.72 -7.68
C LEU A 172 -20.23 3.05 -9.16
N ALA A 173 -20.83 2.17 -9.95
CA ALA A 173 -21.31 2.47 -11.30
C ALA A 173 -22.26 3.69 -11.35
N SER A 174 -23.03 3.93 -10.28
CA SER A 174 -23.88 5.14 -10.13
C SER A 174 -23.11 6.43 -9.80
N VAL A 175 -21.84 6.29 -9.38
CA VAL A 175 -20.94 7.38 -8.95
C VAL A 175 -19.92 7.76 -10.04
N ILE A 176 -19.85 7.00 -11.14
CA ILE A 176 -18.95 7.33 -12.25
C ILE A 176 -19.24 8.72 -12.83
N GLN A 177 -20.49 9.21 -12.70
CA GLN A 177 -20.83 10.61 -12.90
C GLN A 177 -21.99 10.98 -11.98
N SER A 178 -21.71 11.43 -10.75
CA SER A 178 -22.79 12.03 -9.97
C SER A 178 -23.32 13.27 -10.69
N PRO A 179 -24.59 13.65 -10.49
CA PRO A 179 -25.12 14.91 -11.03
C PRO A 179 -24.32 16.15 -10.58
N ALA A 180 -23.58 16.06 -9.47
CA ALA A 180 -22.66 17.11 -9.04
C ALA A 180 -21.38 17.15 -9.90
N ASP A 181 -20.80 15.99 -10.20
CA ASP A 181 -19.58 15.87 -11.03
C ASP A 181 -19.83 16.35 -12.47
N LEU A 182 -21.00 16.03 -13.03
CA LEU A 182 -21.42 16.50 -14.35
C LEU A 182 -21.48 18.03 -14.41
N ARG A 183 -22.13 18.66 -13.44
CA ARG A 183 -22.24 20.13 -13.36
C ARG A 183 -20.89 20.80 -13.15
N ALA A 184 -20.01 20.18 -12.36
CA ALA A 184 -18.64 20.68 -12.18
C ALA A 184 -17.84 20.61 -13.48
N ARG A 185 -17.93 19.48 -14.21
CA ARG A 185 -17.28 19.29 -15.52
C ARG A 185 -17.79 20.27 -16.57
N GLU A 186 -19.11 20.48 -16.66
CA GLU A 186 -19.73 21.43 -17.59
C GLU A 186 -19.24 22.85 -17.33
N ARG A 187 -19.22 23.29 -16.07
CA ARG A 187 -18.70 24.62 -15.70
C ARG A 187 -17.22 24.80 -16.03
N ILE A 188 -16.40 23.77 -15.85
CA ILE A 188 -14.97 23.83 -16.20
C ILE A 188 -14.81 23.94 -17.72
N ASN A 189 -15.60 23.18 -18.49
CA ASN A 189 -15.56 23.25 -19.95
C ASN A 189 -15.99 24.62 -20.48
N GLU A 190 -17.09 25.18 -19.97
CA GLU A 190 -17.56 26.53 -20.34
C GLU A 190 -16.53 27.62 -20.00
N ALA A 191 -15.79 27.48 -18.89
CA ALA A 191 -14.86 28.51 -18.43
C ALA A 191 -13.48 28.48 -19.12
N TYR A 192 -13.06 27.34 -19.67
CA TYR A 192 -11.67 27.13 -20.10
C TYR A 192 -11.51 26.53 -21.50
N TYR A 193 -12.58 26.08 -22.16
CA TYR A 193 -12.51 25.42 -23.48
C TYR A 193 -13.45 26.05 -24.55
N GLU A 194 -13.88 27.29 -24.35
CA GLU A 194 -14.22 28.21 -25.46
C GLU A 194 -12.99 28.98 -25.94
#